data_AF-A0A2A6BXS0-F1
#
_entry.id   AF-A0A2A6BXS0-F1
#
_cell.length_a   1.000
_cell.length_b   1.000
_cell.length_c   1.000
_cell.angle_alpha   90.00
_cell.angle_beta   90.00
_cell.angle_gamma   90.00
#
_symmetry.space_group_name_H-M   'P 1'
#
loop_
_entity.id
_entity.type
_entity.pdbx_description
1 polymer ?
#
loop_
_entity_poly.entity_id
_entity_poly.type
_entity_poly.pdbx_seq_one_letter_code
_entity_poly.pdbx_strand_id
1 'polypeptide(L)'
;MDPRWALLALFAALLVPTEAIGSKWNITVRGQLKCKNKNVANKLVELWDKESIKKDDLLESFTTEAQGHFFIVGYETQISKIKPYIRIKHECGATAGCHKVTEIAIDQMWVGKQKDLAFVYLDKDSTGKTDEVMTVREECPPRNRALV
;
A
#
# COMPACT_ATOMS: atom_id res chain seq x y z
N MET A 1 -57.96 1.86 9.46
CA MET A 1 -56.49 1.81 9.41
C MET A 1 -55.99 1.66 10.84
N ASP A 2 -55.54 0.47 11.23
CA ASP A 2 -55.12 0.22 12.61
C ASP A 2 -53.78 0.92 12.92
N PRO A 3 -53.68 1.71 14.00
CA PRO A 3 -52.46 2.46 14.35
C PRO A 3 -51.26 1.55 14.69
N ARG A 4 -51.53 0.26 14.94
CA ARG A 4 -50.51 -0.77 15.13
C ARG A 4 -49.67 -1.04 13.87
N TRP A 5 -50.25 -0.83 12.68
CA TRP A 5 -49.54 -0.98 11.41
C TRP A 5 -48.62 0.20 11.12
N ALA A 6 -48.99 1.41 11.56
CA ALA A 6 -48.16 2.60 11.43
C ALA A 6 -46.85 2.49 12.26
N LEU A 7 -46.93 1.89 13.46
CA LEU A 7 -45.76 1.66 14.31
C LEU A 7 -44.81 0.58 13.76
N LEU A 8 -45.36 -0.49 13.17
CA LEU A 8 -44.56 -1.54 12.52
C LEU A 8 -43.87 -1.02 11.23
N ALA A 9 -44.55 -0.18 10.45
CA ALA A 9 -43.95 0.46 9.28
C ALA A 9 -42.82 1.44 9.65
N LEU A 10 -42.94 2.17 10.76
CA LEU A 10 -41.90 3.08 11.24
C LEU A 10 -40.62 2.33 11.69
N PHE A 11 -40.79 1.17 12.34
CA PHE A 11 -39.66 0.34 12.78
C PHE A 11 -38.93 -0.34 11.62
N ALA A 12 -39.65 -0.71 10.55
CA ALA A 12 -39.06 -1.27 9.33
C ALA A 12 -38.27 -0.23 8.51
N ALA A 13 -38.65 1.06 8.56
CA ALA A 13 -37.96 2.14 7.84
C ALA A 13 -36.61 2.56 8.47
N LEU A 14 -36.31 2.13 9.70
CA LEU A 14 -35.03 2.40 10.39
C LEU A 14 -33.92 1.37 10.08
N LEU A 15 -34.24 0.32 9.33
CA LEU A 15 -33.29 -0.70 8.86
C LEU A 15 -32.86 -0.45 7.40
N VAL A 16 -32.65 0.81 7.00
CA VAL A 16 -32.02 1.08 5.70
C VAL A 16 -30.54 0.72 5.83
N PRO A 17 -30.02 -0.28 5.10
CA PRO A 17 -28.60 -0.54 5.09
C PRO A 17 -27.90 0.72 4.56
N THR A 18 -27.02 1.30 5.37
CA THR A 18 -26.12 2.36 4.91
C THR A 18 -25.12 1.70 3.97
N GLU A 19 -25.45 1.63 2.69
CA GLU A 19 -24.48 1.26 1.67
C GLU A 19 -23.34 2.29 1.73
N ALA A 20 -22.10 1.80 1.73
CA ALA A 20 -20.93 2.67 1.71
C ALA A 20 -20.98 3.52 0.44
N ILE A 21 -21.06 4.84 0.61
CA ILE A 21 -21.09 5.79 -0.51
C ILE A 21 -19.71 5.79 -1.15
N GLY A 22 -19.59 5.24 -2.35
CA GLY A 22 -18.33 5.21 -3.09
C GLY A 22 -18.31 4.12 -4.16
N SER A 23 -17.31 4.20 -5.03
CA SER A 23 -17.00 3.10 -5.94
C SER A 23 -16.02 2.14 -5.28
N LYS A 24 -16.19 0.84 -5.53
CA LYS A 24 -15.21 -0.16 -5.12
C LYS A 24 -14.06 -0.15 -6.12
N TRP A 25 -12.86 0.16 -5.64
CA TRP A 25 -11.63 0.13 -6.41
C TRP A 25 -10.75 -1.03 -5.98
N ASN A 26 -9.93 -1.53 -6.90
CA ASN A 26 -8.94 -2.54 -6.60
C ASN A 26 -7.68 -2.33 -7.44
N ILE A 27 -6.59 -2.94 -7.00
CA ILE A 27 -5.37 -3.03 -7.79
C ILE A 27 -4.62 -4.31 -7.45
N THR A 28 -3.96 -4.87 -8.46
CA THR A 28 -3.04 -6.00 -8.29
C THR A 28 -1.64 -5.57 -8.67
N VAL A 29 -0.66 -5.81 -7.80
CA VAL A 29 0.75 -5.51 -8.08
C VAL A 29 1.57 -6.77 -7.84
N ARG A 30 2.51 -7.04 -8.74
CA ARG A 30 3.50 -8.10 -8.56
C ARG A 30 4.90 -7.62 -8.89
N GLY A 31 5.89 -8.34 -8.38
CA GLY A 31 7.29 -8.11 -8.70
C GLY A 31 8.22 -9.02 -7.92
N GLN A 32 9.52 -8.72 -8.00
CA GLN A 32 10.57 -9.45 -7.32
C GLN A 32 11.57 -8.48 -6.68
N LEU A 33 11.78 -8.61 -5.38
CA LEU A 33 12.73 -7.76 -4.65
C LEU A 33 14.16 -8.26 -4.84
N LYS A 34 15.04 -7.32 -5.19
CA LYS A 34 16.48 -7.50 -5.35
C LYS A 34 17.24 -6.53 -4.45
N CYS A 35 18.38 -6.98 -3.95
CA CYS A 35 19.38 -6.15 -3.31
C CYS A 35 20.72 -6.47 -3.97
N LYS A 36 21.20 -5.58 -4.84
CA LYS A 36 22.29 -5.86 -5.77
C LYS A 36 21.95 -7.13 -6.58
N ASN A 37 22.77 -8.17 -6.47
CA ASN A 37 22.59 -9.45 -7.17
C ASN A 37 21.85 -10.52 -6.34
N LYS A 38 21.30 -10.17 -5.17
CA LYS A 38 20.64 -11.13 -4.27
C LYS A 38 19.11 -10.94 -4.27
N ASN A 39 18.39 -12.06 -4.23
CA ASN A 39 16.95 -12.07 -3.97
C ASN A 39 16.66 -11.71 -2.52
N VAL A 40 15.59 -10.97 -2.26
CA VAL A 40 15.20 -10.54 -0.92
C VAL A 40 13.93 -11.26 -0.47
N ALA A 41 14.12 -12.36 0.25
CA ALA A 41 13.04 -13.15 0.86
C ALA A 41 12.60 -12.59 2.23
N ASN A 42 11.42 -13.00 2.70
CA ASN A 42 10.89 -12.68 4.03
C ASN A 42 10.84 -11.18 4.33
N LYS A 43 10.52 -10.37 3.31
CA LYS A 43 10.45 -8.92 3.41
C LYS A 43 9.00 -8.46 3.24
N LEU A 44 8.53 -7.62 4.17
CA LEU A 44 7.19 -7.07 4.12
C LEU A 44 7.08 -6.04 3.00
N VAL A 45 6.10 -6.24 2.13
CA VAL A 45 5.67 -5.35 1.05
C VAL A 45 4.27 -4.89 1.42
N GLU A 46 4.06 -3.59 1.48
CA GLU A 46 2.77 -3.01 1.83
C GLU A 46 2.20 -2.26 0.64
N LEU A 47 0.92 -2.48 0.35
CA LEU A 47 0.17 -1.73 -0.65
C LEU A 47 -0.68 -0.69 0.06
N TRP A 48 -0.48 0.57 -0.28
CA TRP A 48 -1.13 1.72 0.36
C TRP A 48 -1.90 2.56 -0.66
N ASP A 49 -2.87 3.31 -0.17
CA ASP A 49 -3.57 4.36 -0.90
C ASP A 49 -3.15 5.75 -0.41
N LYS A 50 -2.69 6.60 -1.32
CA LYS A 50 -2.23 7.95 -1.00
C LYS A 50 -3.41 8.91 -0.84
N GLU A 51 -3.56 9.46 0.35
CA GLU A 51 -4.58 10.45 0.65
C GLU A 51 -4.01 11.87 0.73
N SER A 52 -4.80 12.86 0.31
CA SER A 52 -4.35 14.28 0.31
C SER A 52 -4.71 15.02 1.59
N ILE A 53 -5.78 14.61 2.27
CA ILE A 53 -6.33 15.33 3.44
C ILE A 53 -6.21 14.48 4.71
N LYS A 54 -6.26 13.16 4.57
CA LYS A 54 -6.19 12.21 5.68
C LYS A 54 -4.85 11.48 5.65
N LYS A 55 -4.67 10.58 6.62
CA LYS A 55 -3.58 9.61 6.59
C LYS A 55 -3.83 8.64 5.43
N ASP A 56 -2.73 8.15 4.86
CA ASP A 56 -2.77 7.09 3.85
C ASP A 56 -3.34 5.80 4.44
N ASP A 57 -4.08 5.05 3.64
CA ASP A 57 -4.76 3.82 4.05
C ASP A 57 -3.96 2.60 3.60
N LEU A 58 -3.73 1.64 4.50
CA LEU A 58 -3.11 0.36 4.17
C LEU A 58 -4.18 -0.53 3.52
N LEU A 59 -3.97 -0.89 2.27
CA LEU A 59 -4.91 -1.74 1.51
C LEU A 59 -4.64 -3.22 1.74
N GLU A 60 -3.37 -3.62 1.75
CA GLU A 60 -2.95 -5.00 1.97
C GLU A 60 -1.45 -5.06 2.31
N SER A 61 -0.99 -6.16 2.89
CA SER A 61 0.43 -6.47 3.05
C SER A 61 0.78 -7.89 2.60
N PHE A 62 2.01 -8.10 2.13
CA PHE A 62 2.50 -9.40 1.68
C PHE A 62 3.96 -9.58 2.08
N THR A 63 4.33 -10.77 2.57
CA THR A 63 5.74 -11.09 2.86
C THR A 63 6.34 -11.84 1.69
N THR A 64 7.45 -11.35 1.14
CA THR A 64 8.09 -11.98 -0.03
C THR A 64 8.48 -13.43 0.21
N GLU A 65 8.30 -14.25 -0.83
CA GLU A 65 8.68 -15.66 -0.83
C GLU A 65 10.21 -15.85 -0.91
N ALA A 66 10.68 -17.10 -0.88
CA ALA A 66 12.12 -17.45 -0.90
C ALA A 66 12.91 -16.84 -2.07
N GLN A 67 12.26 -16.64 -3.23
CA GLN A 67 12.90 -16.00 -4.39
C GLN A 67 12.73 -14.48 -4.42
N GLY A 68 12.10 -13.88 -3.41
CA GLY A 68 11.81 -12.45 -3.33
C GLY A 68 10.58 -12.01 -4.11
N HIS A 69 9.78 -12.95 -4.62
CA HIS A 69 8.53 -12.64 -5.31
C HIS A 69 7.47 -12.13 -4.34
N PHE A 70 6.65 -11.20 -4.82
CA PHE A 70 5.40 -10.82 -4.19
C PHE A 70 4.28 -10.69 -5.22
N PHE A 71 3.07 -10.96 -4.78
CA PHE A 71 1.83 -10.76 -5.50
C PHE A 71 0.79 -10.26 -4.49
N ILE A 72 0.39 -9.00 -4.63
CA ILE A 72 -0.45 -8.31 -3.65
C ILE A 72 -1.68 -7.71 -4.32
N VAL A 73 -2.85 -7.88 -3.69
CA VAL A 73 -4.13 -7.37 -4.18
C VAL A 73 -4.78 -6.56 -3.07
N GLY A 74 -5.09 -5.31 -3.36
CA GLY A 74 -5.76 -4.41 -2.41
C GLY A 74 -7.11 -3.94 -2.95
N TYR A 75 -8.01 -3.61 -2.03
CA TYR A 75 -9.35 -3.11 -2.32
C TYR A 75 -9.66 -1.93 -1.40
N GLU A 76 -10.41 -0.96 -1.91
CA GLU A 76 -10.92 0.15 -1.10
C GLU A 76 -12.29 0.60 -1.65
N THR A 77 -13.17 1.12 -0.78
CA THR A 77 -14.43 1.71 -1.21
C THR A 77 -14.41 3.20 -0.94
N GLN A 78 -14.23 4.00 -1.99
CA GLN A 78 -14.17 5.45 -1.88
C GLN A 78 -14.70 6.18 -3.12
N ILE A 79 -15.06 7.44 -2.95
CA ILE A 79 -15.66 8.27 -4.02
C ILE A 79 -14.64 8.55 -5.12
N SER A 80 -13.42 8.94 -4.75
CA SER A 80 -12.31 9.15 -5.66
C SER A 80 -11.63 7.84 -6.04
N LYS A 81 -10.90 7.86 -7.16
CA LYS A 81 -10.05 6.74 -7.56
C LYS A 81 -8.82 6.68 -6.64
N ILE A 82 -8.51 5.47 -6.15
CA ILE A 82 -7.33 5.22 -5.32
C ILE A 82 -6.04 5.69 -6.00
N LYS A 83 -5.05 6.13 -5.23
CA LYS A 83 -3.70 6.53 -5.65
C LYS A 83 -2.69 5.54 -5.06
N PRO A 84 -2.57 4.34 -5.65
CA PRO A 84 -1.86 3.24 -5.00
C PRO A 84 -0.34 3.43 -5.04
N TYR A 85 0.33 2.98 -3.99
CA TYR A 85 1.78 2.88 -3.96
C TYR A 85 2.24 1.68 -3.13
N ILE A 86 3.41 1.14 -3.47
CA ILE A 86 4.06 0.08 -2.69
C ILE A 86 5.04 0.73 -1.71
N ARG A 87 5.03 0.31 -0.44
CA ARG A 87 6.00 0.70 0.58
C ARG A 87 6.78 -0.53 1.06
N ILE A 88 8.10 -0.39 1.15
CA ILE A 88 9.00 -1.45 1.59
C ILE A 88 10.03 -0.84 2.55
N LYS A 89 10.09 -1.35 3.78
CA LYS A 89 11.13 -1.00 4.76
C LYS A 89 12.24 -2.04 4.75
N HIS A 90 13.48 -1.63 4.50
CA HIS A 90 14.60 -2.54 4.32
C HIS A 90 15.95 -1.95 4.74
N GLU A 91 16.93 -2.83 4.94
CA GLU A 91 18.29 -2.48 5.35
C GLU A 91 19.26 -2.51 4.14
N CYS A 92 18.76 -2.92 2.96
CA CYS A 92 19.57 -2.98 1.75
C CYS A 92 20.14 -1.59 1.39
N GLY A 93 21.47 -1.48 1.35
CA GLY A 93 22.16 -0.23 1.02
C GLY A 93 21.96 0.89 2.04
N ALA A 94 21.41 0.60 3.22
CA ALA A 94 21.28 1.55 4.32
C ALA A 94 22.58 1.64 5.12
N THR A 95 22.81 2.78 5.78
CA THR A 95 23.87 2.92 6.77
C THR A 95 23.67 1.92 7.91
N ALA A 96 24.76 1.42 8.49
CA ALA A 96 24.69 0.48 9.62
C ALA A 96 23.85 1.06 10.78
N GLY A 97 22.85 0.29 11.22
CA GLY A 97 21.90 0.69 12.26
C GLY A 97 20.72 1.52 11.77
N CYS A 98 20.64 1.84 10.48
CA CYS A 98 19.52 2.55 9.85
C CYS A 98 18.70 1.61 8.96
N HIS A 99 17.53 2.08 8.53
CA HIS A 99 16.71 1.43 7.51
C HIS A 99 16.32 2.43 6.44
N LYS A 100 16.15 1.95 5.21
CA LYS A 100 15.53 2.70 4.11
C LYS A 100 14.05 2.35 3.99
N VAL A 101 13.26 3.33 3.60
CA VAL A 101 11.87 3.20 3.20
C VAL A 101 11.79 3.55 1.72
N THR A 102 11.47 2.55 0.91
CA THR A 102 11.26 2.67 -0.52
C THR A 102 9.77 2.73 -0.80
N GLU A 103 9.33 3.77 -1.50
CA GLU A 103 7.96 3.96 -1.95
C GLU A 103 7.92 4.01 -3.48
N ILE A 104 7.04 3.21 -4.11
CA ILE A 104 6.89 3.13 -5.56
C ILE A 104 5.46 3.50 -5.91
N ALA A 105 5.28 4.65 -6.56
CA ALA A 105 3.97 5.09 -7.01
C ALA A 105 3.47 4.22 -8.18
N ILE A 106 2.22 3.78 -8.11
CA ILE A 106 1.58 3.01 -9.18
C ILE A 106 0.55 3.91 -9.87
N ASP A 107 0.73 4.13 -11.17
CA ASP A 107 -0.16 4.98 -11.95
C ASP A 107 -1.61 4.48 -11.88
N GLN A 108 -2.55 5.42 -11.69
CA GLN A 108 -3.97 5.13 -11.56
C GLN A 108 -4.57 4.43 -12.79
N MET A 109 -3.89 4.42 -13.95
CA MET A 109 -4.25 3.64 -15.13
C MET A 109 -4.27 2.12 -14.89
N TRP A 110 -3.59 1.66 -13.83
CA TRP A 110 -3.51 0.25 -13.41
C TRP A 110 -4.55 -0.14 -12.37
N VAL A 111 -5.31 0.80 -11.81
CA VAL A 111 -6.47 0.49 -10.96
C VAL A 111 -7.49 -0.30 -11.79
N GLY A 112 -8.00 -1.40 -11.23
CA GLY A 112 -8.81 -2.39 -11.93
C GLY A 112 -7.99 -3.42 -12.72
N LYS A 113 -6.66 -3.35 -12.69
CA LYS A 113 -5.74 -4.17 -13.49
C LYS A 113 -4.57 -4.69 -12.65
N GLN A 114 -3.71 -5.47 -13.31
CA GLN A 114 -2.46 -5.96 -12.76
C GLN A 114 -1.27 -5.17 -13.29
N LYS A 115 -0.45 -4.63 -12.39
CA LYS A 115 0.85 -4.03 -12.68
C LYS A 115 1.98 -5.00 -12.32
N ASP A 116 2.88 -5.24 -13.27
CA ASP A 116 4.14 -5.95 -13.03
C ASP A 116 5.30 -4.95 -12.91
N LEU A 117 5.97 -4.95 -11.76
CA LEU A 117 7.16 -4.13 -11.49
C LEU A 117 8.46 -4.83 -11.93
N ALA A 118 8.38 -6.07 -12.41
CA ALA A 118 9.54 -6.91 -12.71
C ALA A 118 10.50 -6.97 -11.51
N PHE A 119 11.71 -6.45 -11.64
CA PHE A 119 12.70 -6.38 -10.56
C PHE A 119 12.69 -5.03 -9.86
N VAL A 120 12.48 -5.03 -8.55
CA VAL A 120 12.61 -3.86 -7.68
C VAL A 120 13.95 -3.94 -6.96
N TYR A 121 14.90 -3.08 -7.34
CA TYR A 121 16.23 -3.02 -6.74
C TYR A 121 16.26 -2.06 -5.55
N LEU A 122 16.27 -2.62 -4.33
CA LEU A 122 16.22 -1.87 -3.08
C LEU A 122 17.52 -1.11 -2.76
N ASP A 123 18.61 -1.39 -3.46
CA ASP A 123 19.89 -0.67 -3.35
C ASP A 123 19.97 0.58 -4.24
N LYS A 124 18.92 0.87 -5.03
CA LYS A 124 18.87 2.01 -5.94
C LYS A 124 17.84 3.04 -5.49
N ASP A 125 18.08 4.30 -5.85
CA ASP A 125 17.17 5.41 -5.56
C ASP A 125 16.25 5.75 -6.75
N SER A 126 16.28 4.94 -7.81
CA SER A 126 15.38 5.03 -8.96
C SER A 126 15.23 3.66 -9.65
N THR A 127 14.10 3.46 -10.32
CA THR A 127 13.75 2.23 -11.04
C THR A 127 14.41 2.14 -12.43
N GLY A 128 15.17 3.16 -12.84
CA GLY A 128 15.73 3.26 -14.20
C GLY A 128 14.65 3.42 -15.29
N LYS A 129 13.38 3.55 -14.91
CA LYS A 129 12.23 3.75 -15.80
C LYS A 129 11.61 5.12 -15.50
N THR A 130 11.42 5.92 -16.54
CA THR A 130 10.95 7.32 -16.42
C THR A 130 9.58 7.46 -15.78
N ASP A 131 8.73 6.45 -15.93
CA ASP A 131 7.31 6.51 -15.55
C ASP A 131 7.02 5.87 -14.20
N GLU A 132 8.04 5.33 -13.53
CA GLU A 132 7.90 4.66 -12.24
C GLU A 132 8.67 5.44 -11.18
N VAL A 133 7.96 6.37 -10.54
CA VAL A 133 8.53 7.23 -9.51
C VAL A 133 8.78 6.41 -8.25
N MET A 134 10.06 6.23 -7.94
CA MET A 134 10.55 5.60 -6.72
C MET A 134 11.10 6.69 -5.80
N THR A 135 10.59 6.75 -4.58
CA THR A 135 11.09 7.64 -3.54
C THR A 135 11.76 6.80 -2.47
N VAL A 136 13.00 7.14 -2.10
CA VAL A 136 13.76 6.43 -1.08
C VAL A 136 14.13 7.39 0.03
N ARG A 137 13.84 7.01 1.28
CA ARG A 137 14.23 7.78 2.48
C ARG A 137 15.01 6.87 3.42
N GLU A 138 16.08 7.39 3.99
CA GLU A 138 16.82 6.67 5.03
C GLU A 138 16.44 7.23 6.40
N GLU A 139 16.11 6.33 7.32
CA GLU A 139 15.68 6.62 8.67
C GLU A 139 16.63 5.92 9.63
N CYS A 140 17.28 6.71 10.48
CA CYS A 140 18.20 6.21 11.49
C CYS A 140 17.60 6.41 12.88
N PRO A 141 17.83 5.48 13.83
CA PRO A 141 17.50 5.70 15.22
C PRO A 141 18.23 6.96 15.72
N PRO A 142 17.63 7.72 16.66
CA PRO A 142 18.32 8.85 17.27
C PRO A 142 19.63 8.34 17.88
N ARG A 143 20.75 8.98 17.54
CA ARG A 143 22.01 8.67 18.23
C ARG A 143 21.77 8.97 19.70
N ASN A 144 21.90 7.96 20.57
CA ASN A 144 22.05 8.22 22.00
C ASN A 144 23.19 9.21 22.13
N ARG A 145 22.87 10.47 22.40
CA ARG A 145 23.84 11.44 22.89
C ARG A 145 24.18 10.91 24.26
N ALA A 146 25.22 10.07 24.34
CA ALA A 146 25.80 9.70 25.61
C ALA A 146 26.02 11.02 26.34
N LEU A 147 25.30 11.21 27.44
CA LEU A 147 25.60 12.25 28.41
C LEU A 147 26.99 11.87 28.93
N VAL A 148 28.01 12.53 28.36
CA VAL A 148 29.35 12.61 28.95
C VAL A 148 29.32 13.76 29.93
#